data_AF-A0A160P8A4-F1
#
_entry.id   AF-A0A160P8A4-F1
#
_cell.length_a   1.000
_cell.length_b   1.000
_cell.length_c   1.000
_cell.angle_alpha   90.00
_cell.angle_beta   90.00
_cell.angle_gamma   90.00
#
_symmetry.space_group_name_H-M   'P 1'
#
loop_
_entity.id
_entity.type
_entity.pdbx_description
1 polymer ?
#
loop_
_entity_poly.entity_id
_entity_poly.type
_entity_poly.pdbx_seq_one_letter_code
_entity_poly.pdbx_strand_id
1 'polypeptide(L)'
;MDIVLDPPRGAGPVRLGMSLDEAVTAVSQWGPREVEQDDDEKTIRTSCGTVRVDILLEEPGTSVTAVELWWPGEGRESDVRVLLDGDDVFATPAEELFRRAAARGRTVDTSEPGYPFVPGVSLGFTRQTSQEVPRTAQGLPVHVTSVLVAGERYYDVRLGDH
;
A
#
# COMPACT_ATOMS: atom_id res chain seq x y z
N MET A 1 6.97 -10.61 -12.17
CA MET A 1 7.85 -9.60 -11.52
C MET A 1 7.31 -9.39 -10.11
N ASP A 2 8.17 -9.06 -9.14
CA ASP A 2 7.72 -8.92 -7.75
C ASP A 2 8.04 -7.52 -7.21
N ILE A 3 7.08 -6.91 -6.52
CA ILE A 3 7.28 -5.71 -5.69
C ILE A 3 7.25 -6.16 -4.24
N VAL A 4 8.40 -6.12 -3.58
CA VAL A 4 8.51 -6.51 -2.17
C VAL A 4 8.21 -5.30 -1.29
N LEU A 5 7.27 -5.47 -0.35
CA LEU A 5 6.99 -4.51 0.71
C LEU A 5 7.98 -4.72 1.85
N ASP A 6 8.64 -3.66 2.28
CA ASP A 6 9.55 -3.65 3.43
C ASP A 6 9.10 -2.56 4.42
N PRO A 7 7.94 -2.69 5.07
CA PRO A 7 7.49 -1.71 6.05
C PRO A 7 8.40 -1.70 7.28
N PRO A 8 8.71 -0.53 7.86
CA PRO A 8 8.24 0.81 7.50
C PRO A 8 9.15 1.55 6.50
N ARG A 9 9.99 0.84 5.72
CA ARG A 9 11.05 1.42 4.88
C ARG A 9 10.64 1.76 3.45
N GLY A 10 9.65 1.07 2.88
CA GLY A 10 9.10 1.37 1.55
C GLY A 10 8.61 0.15 0.77
N ALA A 11 8.51 0.30 -0.56
CA ALA A 11 7.99 -0.72 -1.46
C ALA A 11 8.78 -0.79 -2.77
N GLY A 12 9.24 -1.98 -3.15
CA GLY A 12 10.02 -2.19 -4.38
C GLY A 12 11.32 -1.38 -4.39
N PRO A 13 11.58 -0.53 -5.40
CA PRO A 13 12.74 0.36 -5.44
C PRO A 13 12.53 1.66 -4.65
N VAL A 14 11.30 1.99 -4.24
CA VAL A 14 10.98 3.24 -3.55
C VAL A 14 11.22 3.09 -2.05
N ARG A 15 11.92 4.06 -1.45
CA ARG A 15 12.15 4.13 0.00
C ARG A 15 11.56 5.40 0.57
N LEU A 16 11.05 5.31 1.79
CA LEU A 16 10.63 6.49 2.53
C LEU A 16 11.84 7.40 2.77
N GLY A 17 11.62 8.72 2.74
CA GLY A 17 12.65 9.74 2.83
C GLY A 17 13.36 10.08 1.51
N MET A 18 13.12 9.34 0.42
CA MET A 18 13.59 9.73 -0.91
C MET A 18 13.01 11.10 -1.30
N SER A 19 13.82 11.94 -1.91
CA SER A 19 13.33 13.15 -2.60
C SER A 19 12.50 12.80 -3.84
N LEU A 20 11.80 13.80 -4.39
CA LEU A 20 11.03 13.65 -5.63
C LEU A 20 11.89 13.07 -6.78
N ASP A 21 13.09 13.60 -7.00
CA ASP A 21 13.98 13.18 -8.09
C ASP A 21 14.50 11.76 -7.89
N GLU A 22 14.82 11.38 -6.65
CA GLU A 22 15.25 10.02 -6.30
C GLU A 22 14.11 9.02 -6.54
N ALA A 23 12.89 9.35 -6.10
CA ALA A 23 11.72 8.50 -6.30
C ALA A 23 11.37 8.34 -7.79
N VAL A 24 11.40 9.44 -8.57
CA VAL A 24 11.22 9.41 -10.03
C VAL A 24 12.26 8.53 -10.72
N THR A 25 13.52 8.62 -10.27
CA THR A 25 14.62 7.81 -10.80
C THR A 25 14.44 6.33 -10.45
N ALA A 26 14.04 6.02 -9.21
CA ALA A 26 13.84 4.68 -8.70
C ALA A 26 12.78 3.89 -9.50
N VAL A 27 11.75 4.57 -10.01
CA VAL A 27 10.68 3.97 -10.82
C VAL A 27 10.85 4.18 -12.32
N SER A 28 12.03 4.58 -12.78
CA SER A 28 12.29 4.86 -14.20
C SER A 28 12.06 3.66 -15.16
N GLN A 29 12.10 2.43 -14.64
CA GLN A 29 11.84 1.20 -15.39
C GLN A 29 10.35 0.79 -15.39
N TRP A 30 9.51 1.49 -14.65
CA TRP A 30 8.07 1.25 -14.61
C TRP A 30 7.37 1.95 -15.78
N GLY A 31 6.04 1.85 -15.82
CA GLY A 31 5.21 2.50 -16.82
C GLY A 31 5.30 4.03 -16.77
N PRO A 32 4.52 4.72 -17.63
CA PRO A 32 4.42 6.17 -17.62
C PRO A 32 4.18 6.71 -16.20
N ARG A 33 4.76 7.86 -15.92
CA ARG A 33 4.68 8.51 -14.61
C ARG A 33 4.19 9.93 -14.77
N GLU A 34 3.34 10.34 -13.86
CA GLU A 34 2.80 11.68 -13.74
C GLU A 34 3.12 12.20 -12.35
N VAL A 35 3.50 13.47 -12.25
CA VAL A 35 3.72 14.14 -10.98
C VAL A 35 2.58 15.14 -10.82
N GLU A 36 1.72 14.89 -9.86
CA GLU A 36 0.69 15.82 -9.42
C GLU A 36 1.20 16.59 -8.22
N GLN A 37 0.91 17.89 -8.18
CA GLN A 37 1.18 18.75 -7.04
C GLN A 37 -0.13 19.38 -6.61
N ASP A 38 -0.44 19.27 -5.32
CA ASP A 38 -1.58 19.92 -4.67
C ASP A 38 -1.05 20.65 -3.45
N ASP A 39 -1.09 21.99 -3.47
CA ASP A 39 -0.44 22.86 -2.48
C ASP A 39 1.01 22.44 -2.16
N ASP A 40 1.26 22.04 -0.91
CA ASP A 40 2.55 21.59 -0.38
C ASP A 40 2.75 20.07 -0.47
N GLU A 41 1.84 19.34 -1.11
CA GLU A 41 1.90 17.89 -1.31
C GLU A 41 2.21 17.53 -2.76
N LYS A 42 2.87 16.39 -2.96
CA LYS A 42 3.14 15.85 -4.30
C LYS A 42 2.85 14.37 -4.34
N THR A 43 2.28 13.93 -5.46
CA THR A 43 2.06 12.51 -5.73
C THR A 43 2.71 12.14 -7.06
N ILE A 44 3.59 11.14 -7.04
CA ILE A 44 4.02 10.49 -8.27
C ILE A 44 3.08 9.31 -8.52
N ARG A 45 2.30 9.38 -9.60
CA ARG A 45 1.45 8.26 -10.06
C ARG A 45 2.16 7.51 -11.16
N THR A 46 2.25 6.19 -11.03
CA THR A 46 2.85 5.31 -12.03
C THR A 46 2.23 3.91 -11.96
N SER A 47 2.75 2.97 -12.74
CA SER A 47 2.31 1.58 -12.72
C SER A 47 3.46 0.62 -12.99
N CYS A 48 3.47 -0.49 -12.27
CA CYS A 48 4.35 -1.62 -12.54
C CYS A 48 3.48 -2.75 -13.08
N GLY A 49 3.57 -3.02 -14.39
CA GLY A 49 2.60 -3.88 -15.06
C GLY A 49 1.19 -3.31 -14.91
N THR A 50 0.27 -4.10 -14.34
CA THR A 50 -1.12 -3.67 -14.10
C THR A 50 -1.36 -3.11 -12.69
N VAL A 51 -0.36 -3.19 -11.79
CA VAL A 51 -0.44 -2.61 -10.43
C VAL A 51 -0.16 -1.12 -10.52
N ARG A 52 -1.12 -0.29 -10.11
CA ARG A 52 -0.91 1.16 -9.96
C ARG A 52 -0.15 1.42 -8.68
N VAL A 53 0.77 2.37 -8.72
CA VAL A 53 1.56 2.80 -7.57
C VAL A 53 1.48 4.31 -7.45
N ASP A 54 1.08 4.77 -6.28
CA ASP A 54 1.07 6.17 -5.88
C ASP A 54 2.16 6.36 -4.83
N ILE A 55 3.10 7.26 -5.12
CA ILE A 55 4.20 7.60 -4.21
C ILE A 55 3.89 8.98 -3.65
N LEU A 56 3.65 9.05 -2.35
CA LEU A 56 3.14 10.22 -1.66
C LEU A 56 4.29 10.95 -0.99
N LEU A 57 4.38 12.24 -1.29
CA LEU A 57 5.21 13.22 -0.60
C LEU A 57 4.24 14.20 0.05
N GLU A 58 3.74 13.86 1.23
CA GLU A 58 2.82 14.69 2.02
C GLU A 58 3.59 15.86 2.65
N GLU A 59 2.88 16.82 3.25
CA GLU A 59 3.45 18.08 3.76
C GLU A 59 4.77 17.86 4.56
N PRO A 60 5.88 18.53 4.19
CA PRO A 60 5.98 19.66 3.26
C PRO A 60 6.30 19.30 1.79
N GLY A 61 6.03 18.06 1.33
CA GLY A 61 6.18 17.68 -0.09
C GLY A 61 7.63 17.58 -0.58
N THR A 62 8.55 17.34 0.35
CA THR A 62 10.00 17.30 0.07
C THR A 62 10.55 15.88 -0.01
N SER A 63 9.90 14.92 0.65
CA SER A 63 10.36 13.53 0.71
C SER A 63 9.20 12.56 0.76
N VAL A 64 9.42 11.33 0.30
CA VAL A 64 8.42 10.26 0.29
C VAL A 64 8.04 9.87 1.71
N THR A 65 6.77 10.03 2.04
CA THR A 65 6.18 9.68 3.34
C THR A 65 5.42 8.36 3.29
N ALA A 66 4.87 8.01 2.11
CA ALA A 66 4.13 6.78 1.91
C ALA A 66 4.20 6.29 0.46
N VAL A 67 3.95 4.99 0.29
CA VAL A 67 3.77 4.35 -1.03
C VAL A 67 2.53 3.48 -0.97
N GLU A 68 1.55 3.78 -1.80
CA GLU A 68 0.33 2.99 -1.94
C GLU A 68 0.32 2.23 -3.26
N LEU A 69 0.02 0.93 -3.17
CA LEU A 69 -0.13 0.05 -4.31
C LEU A 69 -1.59 -0.36 -4.42
N TRP A 70 -2.12 -0.27 -5.63
CA TRP A 70 -3.51 -0.56 -5.91
C TRP A 70 -3.63 -1.80 -6.78
N TRP A 71 -4.56 -2.67 -6.39
CA TRP A 71 -4.92 -3.83 -7.18
C TRP A 71 -5.44 -3.39 -8.57
N PRO A 72 -5.06 -4.10 -9.66
CA PRO A 72 -5.37 -3.70 -11.04
C PRO A 72 -6.84 -3.47 -11.39
N GLY A 73 -7.74 -4.11 -10.63
CA GLY A 73 -9.17 -3.98 -10.75
C GLY A 73 -9.88 -5.23 -11.30
N GLU A 74 -11.20 -5.16 -11.35
CA GLU A 74 -12.10 -6.26 -11.73
C GLU A 74 -11.68 -6.94 -13.04
N GLY A 75 -11.64 -8.28 -13.01
CA GLY A 75 -11.32 -9.12 -14.17
C GLY A 75 -9.87 -9.00 -14.65
N ARG A 76 -8.99 -8.33 -13.92
CA ARG A 76 -7.59 -8.14 -14.30
C ARG A 76 -6.66 -9.03 -13.49
N GLU A 77 -5.90 -9.84 -14.20
CA GLU A 77 -4.75 -10.54 -13.65
C GLU A 77 -3.51 -9.64 -13.76
N SER A 78 -2.55 -9.85 -12.86
CA SER A 78 -1.25 -9.17 -12.92
C SER A 78 -0.14 -10.19 -12.95
N ASP A 79 0.81 -9.99 -13.85
CA ASP A 79 2.10 -10.69 -13.83
C ASP A 79 3.03 -10.11 -12.74
N VAL A 80 2.56 -9.08 -12.02
CA VAL A 80 3.25 -8.42 -10.93
C VAL A 80 2.64 -8.85 -9.60
N ARG A 81 3.46 -9.46 -8.74
CA ARG A 81 3.07 -9.83 -7.38
C ARG A 81 3.52 -8.77 -6.40
N VAL A 82 2.65 -8.40 -5.46
CA VAL A 82 3.01 -7.52 -4.35
C VAL A 82 3.21 -8.37 -3.11
N LEU A 83 4.44 -8.47 -2.62
CA LEU A 83 4.83 -9.45 -1.62
C LEU A 83 5.06 -8.79 -0.25
N LEU A 84 4.39 -9.28 0.79
CA LEU A 84 4.63 -8.95 2.19
C LEU A 84 5.07 -10.21 2.93
N ASP A 85 6.30 -10.24 3.45
CA ASP A 85 6.85 -11.42 4.13
C ASP A 85 6.68 -12.73 3.32
N GLY A 86 6.73 -12.61 1.97
CA GLY A 86 6.55 -13.70 1.02
C GLY A 86 5.10 -14.01 0.62
N ASP A 87 4.10 -13.41 1.27
CA ASP A 87 2.69 -13.55 0.89
C ASP A 87 2.31 -12.56 -0.21
N ASP A 88 1.61 -13.04 -1.24
CA ASP A 88 1.03 -12.16 -2.25
C ASP A 88 -0.18 -11.43 -1.65
N VAL A 89 -0.04 -10.12 -1.45
CA VAL A 89 -1.01 -9.27 -0.77
C VAL A 89 -2.35 -9.24 -1.51
N PHE A 90 -2.34 -9.22 -2.84
CA PHE A 90 -3.56 -9.11 -3.62
C PHE A 90 -4.19 -10.46 -3.98
N ALA A 91 -3.42 -11.56 -3.96
CA ALA A 91 -3.92 -12.90 -4.22
C ALA A 91 -4.23 -13.72 -2.95
N THR A 92 -3.76 -13.31 -1.78
CA THR A 92 -4.07 -13.97 -0.51
C THR A 92 -5.33 -13.37 0.11
N PRO A 93 -6.34 -14.17 0.50
CA PRO A 93 -7.52 -13.65 1.19
C PRO A 93 -7.13 -12.80 2.40
N ALA A 94 -7.78 -11.66 2.60
CA ALA A 94 -7.37 -10.67 3.58
C ALA A 94 -7.31 -11.25 5.01
N GLU A 95 -8.30 -12.05 5.40
CA GLU A 95 -8.31 -12.72 6.71
C GLU A 95 -7.13 -13.68 6.88
N GLU A 96 -6.72 -14.36 5.82
CA GLU A 96 -5.55 -15.24 5.83
C GLU A 96 -4.26 -14.43 5.93
N LEU A 97 -4.16 -13.33 5.18
CA LEU A 97 -3.02 -12.41 5.23
C LEU A 97 -2.82 -11.87 6.66
N PHE A 98 -3.90 -11.40 7.29
CA PHE A 98 -3.84 -10.86 8.66
C PHE A 98 -3.51 -11.92 9.69
N ARG A 99 -4.07 -13.14 9.55
CA ARG A 99 -3.74 -14.28 10.39
C ARG A 99 -2.25 -14.63 10.30
N ARG A 100 -1.66 -14.62 9.10
CA ARG A 100 -0.22 -14.86 8.91
C ARG A 100 0.64 -13.74 9.48
N ALA A 101 0.23 -12.48 9.30
CA ALA A 101 0.91 -11.34 9.93
C ALA A 101 0.93 -11.48 11.46
N ALA A 102 -0.21 -11.83 12.07
CA ALA A 102 -0.32 -12.11 13.50
C ALA A 102 0.58 -13.27 13.94
N ALA A 103 0.64 -14.36 13.17
CA ALA A 103 1.53 -15.49 13.44
C ALA A 103 3.03 -15.11 13.38
N ARG A 104 3.38 -14.04 12.66
CA ARG A 104 4.73 -13.45 12.62
C ARG A 104 4.96 -12.40 13.72
N GLY A 105 4.03 -12.23 14.66
CA GLY A 105 4.15 -11.32 15.80
C GLY A 105 3.72 -9.88 15.50
N ARG A 106 3.05 -9.61 14.38
CA ARG A 106 2.50 -8.29 14.07
C ARG A 106 1.08 -8.15 14.65
N THR A 107 0.78 -7.04 15.31
CA THR A 107 -0.61 -6.71 15.67
C THR A 107 -1.31 -6.16 14.44
N VAL A 108 -2.45 -6.71 14.04
CA VAL A 108 -3.29 -6.14 12.98
C VAL A 108 -4.52 -5.53 13.64
N ASP A 109 -4.69 -4.22 13.51
CA ASP A 109 -5.91 -3.55 13.89
C ASP A 109 -6.98 -3.78 12.81
N THR A 110 -8.10 -4.37 13.22
CA THR A 110 -9.25 -4.63 12.35
C THR A 110 -10.54 -4.04 12.92
N SER A 111 -10.43 -3.04 13.81
CA SER A 111 -11.58 -2.34 14.41
C SER A 111 -12.44 -1.66 13.35
N GLU A 112 -11.79 -1.14 12.30
CA GLU A 112 -12.41 -0.73 11.04
C GLU A 112 -12.12 -1.78 9.96
N PRO A 113 -13.01 -2.76 9.72
CA PRO A 113 -12.70 -3.92 8.87
C PRO A 113 -12.57 -3.57 7.37
N GLY A 114 -12.99 -2.37 6.97
CA GLY A 114 -12.76 -1.80 5.64
C GLY A 114 -11.37 -1.18 5.46
N TYR A 115 -10.69 -0.84 6.56
CA TYR A 115 -9.36 -0.20 6.56
C TYR A 115 -8.41 -0.80 7.61
N PRO A 116 -8.11 -2.11 7.57
CA PRO A 116 -7.18 -2.72 8.53
C PRO A 116 -5.78 -2.12 8.42
N PHE A 117 -5.03 -2.10 9.52
CA PHE A 117 -3.64 -1.65 9.49
C PHE A 117 -2.77 -2.32 10.56
N VAL A 118 -1.45 -2.25 10.39
CA VAL A 118 -0.46 -2.73 11.37
C VAL A 118 0.21 -1.51 12.00
N PRO A 119 -0.07 -1.18 13.28
CA PRO A 119 0.58 -0.07 13.98
C PRO A 119 2.08 -0.31 14.18
N GLY A 120 2.84 0.77 14.34
CA GLY A 120 4.30 0.74 14.58
C GLY A 120 5.15 0.40 13.36
N VAL A 121 4.58 -0.18 12.30
CA VAL A 121 5.22 -0.32 10.98
C VAL A 121 4.42 0.34 9.86
N SER A 122 3.28 0.95 10.23
CA SER A 122 2.35 1.69 9.37
C SER A 122 2.09 1.05 8.01
N LEU A 123 1.58 -0.16 8.08
CA LEU A 123 1.13 -0.92 6.91
C LEU A 123 -0.39 -0.91 6.88
N GLY A 124 -0.98 -0.16 5.95
CA GLY A 124 -2.44 -0.07 5.78
C GLY A 124 -2.97 -0.96 4.67
N PHE A 125 -4.21 -1.38 4.79
CA PHE A 125 -4.92 -2.17 3.80
C PHE A 125 -6.29 -1.56 3.53
N THR A 126 -6.71 -1.55 2.27
CA THR A 126 -8.08 -1.16 1.90
C THR A 126 -8.89 -2.39 1.52
N ARG A 127 -10.10 -2.50 2.07
CA ARG A 127 -11.15 -3.47 1.70
C ARG A 127 -12.44 -2.75 1.36
N GLN A 128 -12.34 -1.60 0.71
CA GLN A 128 -13.46 -0.86 0.15
C GLN A 128 -13.19 -0.55 -1.31
N THR A 129 -14.17 -0.88 -2.14
CA THR A 129 -14.10 -0.62 -3.59
C THR A 129 -15.51 -0.59 -4.16
N SER A 130 -15.73 0.25 -5.17
CA SER A 130 -16.92 0.28 -6.00
C SER A 130 -16.94 -0.80 -7.08
N GLN A 131 -15.83 -1.52 -7.26
CA GLN A 131 -15.69 -2.58 -8.27
C GLN A 131 -16.43 -3.86 -7.85
N GLU A 132 -16.85 -4.66 -8.83
CA GLU A 132 -17.48 -5.96 -8.57
C GLU A 132 -16.40 -7.01 -8.31
N VAL A 133 -16.12 -7.25 -7.04
CA VAL A 133 -15.15 -8.25 -6.58
C VAL A 133 -15.84 -9.30 -5.72
N PRO A 134 -15.29 -10.52 -5.61
CA PRO A 134 -15.77 -11.50 -4.64
C PRO A 134 -15.80 -10.91 -3.23
N ARG A 135 -16.93 -11.09 -2.55
CA ARG A 135 -17.18 -10.56 -1.20
C ARG A 135 -17.46 -11.68 -0.22
N THR A 136 -17.08 -11.44 1.02
CA THR A 136 -17.45 -12.24 2.21
C THR A 136 -18.95 -12.11 2.49
N ALA A 137 -19.48 -12.95 3.39
CA ALA A 137 -20.87 -12.86 3.83
C ALA A 137 -21.21 -11.49 4.47
N GLN A 138 -20.20 -10.78 4.98
CA GLN A 138 -20.28 -9.46 5.59
C GLN A 138 -20.18 -8.32 4.56
N GLY A 139 -20.09 -8.63 3.26
CA GLY A 139 -20.05 -7.65 2.17
C GLY A 139 -18.67 -7.03 1.90
N LEU A 140 -17.63 -7.42 2.64
CA LEU A 140 -16.25 -6.97 2.43
C LEU A 140 -15.60 -7.76 1.28
N PRO A 141 -14.79 -7.11 0.42
CA PRO A 141 -13.90 -7.81 -0.53
C PRO A 141 -13.11 -8.94 0.14
N VAL A 142 -13.03 -10.09 -0.52
CA VAL A 142 -12.25 -11.25 -0.03
C VAL A 142 -10.76 -10.90 0.05
N HIS A 143 -10.27 -10.15 -0.92
CA HIS A 143 -8.88 -9.67 -1.00
C HIS A 143 -8.81 -8.18 -0.67
N VAL A 144 -7.63 -7.69 -0.28
CA VAL A 144 -7.39 -6.26 -0.17
C VAL A 144 -7.28 -5.64 -1.56
N THR A 145 -7.71 -4.40 -1.70
CA THR A 145 -7.75 -3.66 -2.98
C THR A 145 -6.67 -2.58 -3.08
N SER A 146 -6.09 -2.20 -1.95
CA SER A 146 -4.83 -1.46 -1.88
C SER A 146 -4.05 -1.84 -0.63
N VAL A 147 -2.75 -1.57 -0.68
CA VAL A 147 -1.83 -1.67 0.46
C VAL A 147 -0.92 -0.44 0.49
N LEU A 148 -0.80 0.17 1.65
CA LEU A 148 -0.02 1.38 1.87
C LEU A 148 1.12 1.08 2.85
N VAL A 149 2.34 1.45 2.48
CA VAL A 149 3.52 1.42 3.35
C VAL A 149 3.92 2.85 3.68
N ALA A 150 3.95 3.20 4.97
CA ALA A 150 4.33 4.52 5.43
C ALA A 150 5.24 4.46 6.68
N GLY A 151 5.67 5.64 7.16
CA GLY A 151 6.49 5.75 8.35
C GLY A 151 5.76 5.28 9.61
N GLU A 152 6.47 4.78 10.62
CA GLU A 152 5.94 4.09 11.82
C GLU A 152 4.80 4.81 12.57
N ARG A 153 4.70 6.13 12.42
CA ARG A 153 3.74 7.02 13.09
C ARG A 153 2.55 7.45 12.23
N TYR A 154 2.47 6.99 10.98
CA TYR A 154 1.46 7.41 10.01
C TYR A 154 0.02 7.20 10.52
N TYR A 155 -0.24 6.13 11.27
CA TYR A 155 -1.56 5.83 11.82
C TYR A 155 -1.76 6.23 13.29
N ASP A 156 -0.83 6.99 13.90
CA ASP A 156 -0.92 7.37 15.32
C ASP A 156 -2.24 8.11 15.62
N VAL A 157 -2.70 8.96 14.70
CA VAL A 157 -3.97 9.69 14.81
C VAL A 157 -5.19 8.77 14.93
N ARG A 158 -5.12 7.54 14.42
CA ARG A 158 -6.19 6.53 14.53
C ARG A 158 -6.13 5.72 15.81
N LEU A 159 -4.95 5.63 16.42
CA LEU A 159 -4.76 4.93 17.69
C LEU A 159 -5.22 5.78 18.88
N GLY A 160 -5.38 7.08 18.66
CA GLY A 160 -5.75 8.05 19.69
C GLY A 160 -4.57 8.29 20.63
N ASP A 161 -4.08 9.53 20.68
CA ASP A 161 -3.15 9.92 21.72
C ASP A 161 -3.83 9.77 23.10
N HIS A 162 -3.17 9.04 24.00
CA HIS A 162 -3.39 9.11 25.45
C HIS A 162 -2.80 10.39 26.02
#